data_AF-G9ZIB2-F1
#
_entry.id   AF-G9ZIB2-F1
#
_cell.length_a   1.000
_cell.length_b   1.000
_cell.length_c   1.000
_cell.angle_alpha   90.00
_cell.angle_beta   90.00
_cell.angle_gamma   90.00
#
_symmetry.space_group_name_H-M   'P 1'
#
loop_
_entity.id
_entity.type
_entity.pdbx_description
1 polymer ?
#
loop_
_entity_poly.entity_id
_entity_poly.type
_entity_poly.pdbx_seq_one_letter_code
_entity_poly.pdbx_strand_id
1 'polypeptide(L)'
;MTHATTFRRLILSTILALAVPITDAAPAKPAANKAVATAKAGKTSKPAAKDSIKAASKPTTSGKSTAKNSKTAPAAKPAANGKNSKAAAGGKTAKSTANGKAAAPAKTAQTPCGKAQSAVFQAAAEGRLDALKQHKNNKCDLKKTDPRGFTLYDIATLNGRKNITDWLVANKIAQKNQYSSALIKLVQTGLRYLGHDAGAANGKQTAATAKAIKAFQRANHLSQSGKIDAAWLPAFNKELGKKTQNTLKNLGYKTGKNTGISTAIQAFRQERKMAKSGSYLDDQLIYQLMLAENEAGKKTDKRKGADRRARLAAQNAAQQQEEAQRSAENQRKAAEARARAEAAAREAAEEERRIAEQERIEDEQRAARNAAELAAARQQTEAATREAQQLRAQAQNISNANPGEAEQRRLNEERAARRAAAAAQAERTRQQAEAARRAEEQARQQAQTAARSAVQARVEAQNALRTASDPILAQSAGRPAAKPRGNKGFTRANGILSLGTSGGVLSSCSVGGRSIDIGWCQQYYPDGDGRQCSAVISNSGIVVSLTCK
;
A
#
# COMPACT_ATOMS: atom_id res chain seq x y z
N MET A 1 -10.74 12.78 -55.13
CA MET A 1 -10.83 11.32 -54.96
C MET A 1 -10.85 11.07 -53.45
N THR A 2 -12.00 10.80 -52.81
CA THR A 2 -12.75 9.50 -52.74
C THR A 2 -11.95 8.43 -51.97
N HIS A 3 -12.44 7.61 -51.02
CA HIS A 3 -13.74 7.24 -50.41
C HIS A 3 -13.47 6.70 -48.95
N ALA A 4 -14.39 6.32 -48.03
CA ALA A 4 -15.87 6.29 -47.98
C ALA A 4 -16.43 6.28 -46.52
N THR A 5 -17.43 7.12 -46.26
CA THR A 5 -18.72 6.88 -45.54
C THR A 5 -18.91 5.79 -44.46
N THR A 6 -19.26 6.28 -43.26
CA THR A 6 -20.42 5.94 -42.40
C THR A 6 -21.50 5.01 -42.99
N PHE A 7 -22.06 4.11 -42.17
CA PHE A 7 -23.46 3.67 -42.34
C PHE A 7 -24.27 3.66 -41.04
N ARG A 8 -25.58 3.86 -41.23
CA ARG A 8 -26.59 4.35 -40.28
C ARG A 8 -27.59 3.22 -39.95
N ARG A 9 -27.95 3.01 -38.68
CA ARG A 9 -29.28 2.44 -38.31
C ARG A 9 -29.81 3.07 -37.01
N LEU A 10 -30.87 3.87 -37.17
CA LEU A 10 -31.85 4.12 -36.11
C LEU A 10 -32.75 2.88 -35.99
N ILE A 11 -33.11 2.51 -34.77
CA ILE A 11 -34.49 2.11 -34.44
C ILE A 11 -34.84 2.80 -33.12
N LEU A 12 -36.02 3.43 -33.10
CA LEU A 12 -36.57 4.18 -31.97
C LEU A 12 -37.72 3.35 -31.39
N SER A 13 -37.78 3.17 -30.07
CA SER A 13 -39.02 2.76 -29.36
C SER A 13 -38.94 3.19 -27.90
N THR A 14 -39.99 3.88 -27.48
CA THR A 14 -40.21 4.50 -26.16
C THR A 14 -41.09 3.62 -25.26
N ILE A 15 -41.51 4.16 -24.10
CA ILE A 15 -42.37 3.61 -23.01
C ILE A 15 -41.51 3.13 -21.84
N LEU A 16 -41.29 3.89 -20.74
CA LEU A 16 -42.16 4.62 -19.78
C LEU A 16 -42.40 3.80 -18.50
N ALA A 17 -42.07 4.43 -17.38
CA ALA A 17 -41.91 3.92 -16.01
C ALA A 17 -43.19 3.40 -15.31
N LEU A 18 -43.04 2.58 -14.25
CA LEU A 18 -43.37 2.94 -12.85
C LEU A 18 -43.38 1.75 -11.84
N ALA A 19 -43.19 2.10 -10.56
CA ALA A 19 -43.74 1.51 -9.33
C ALA A 19 -43.35 0.09 -8.78
N VAL A 20 -42.67 0.18 -7.63
CA VAL A 20 -42.54 -0.70 -6.43
C VAL A 20 -43.94 -1.10 -5.87
N PRO A 21 -44.20 -2.29 -5.25
CA PRO A 21 -43.95 -2.48 -3.81
C PRO A 21 -43.62 -3.89 -3.21
N ILE A 22 -43.29 -3.79 -1.92
CA ILE A 22 -42.81 -4.73 -0.89
C ILE A 22 -43.90 -5.73 -0.42
N THR A 23 -43.49 -6.92 0.05
CA THR A 23 -44.08 -7.78 1.14
C THR A 23 -43.17 -9.03 1.29
N ASP A 24 -43.16 -9.85 2.35
CA ASP A 24 -43.20 -9.66 3.81
C ASP A 24 -42.69 -10.98 4.48
N ALA A 25 -42.62 -11.05 5.81
CA ALA A 25 -42.61 -12.24 6.68
C ALA A 25 -41.37 -13.19 6.76
N ALA A 26 -40.85 -13.29 7.99
CA ALA A 26 -40.17 -14.47 8.56
C ALA A 26 -41.20 -15.24 9.44
N PRO A 27 -40.88 -16.20 10.37
CA PRO A 27 -39.62 -16.91 10.69
C PRO A 27 -39.79 -18.45 10.92
N ALA A 28 -38.71 -19.19 11.23
CA ALA A 28 -38.68 -20.30 12.24
C ALA A 28 -37.30 -20.98 12.43
N LYS A 29 -37.11 -21.63 13.58
CA LYS A 29 -35.95 -22.41 14.12
C LYS A 29 -36.51 -23.77 14.64
N PRO A 30 -35.79 -24.64 15.41
CA PRO A 30 -34.44 -25.22 15.29
C PRO A 30 -34.39 -26.75 15.60
N ALA A 31 -33.24 -27.42 15.43
CA ALA A 31 -32.86 -28.72 16.08
C ALA A 31 -31.39 -29.08 15.73
N ALA A 32 -30.58 -29.83 16.49
CA ALA A 32 -30.61 -30.25 17.91
C ALA A 32 -29.17 -30.68 18.37
N ASN A 33 -28.95 -30.84 19.68
CA ASN A 33 -27.65 -31.23 20.30
C ASN A 33 -27.51 -32.75 20.54
N LYS A 34 -26.25 -33.27 20.52
CA LYS A 34 -25.62 -34.19 21.50
C LYS A 34 -24.14 -34.44 21.05
N ALA A 35 -23.10 -34.31 21.90
CA ALA A 35 -22.66 -35.13 23.06
C ALA A 35 -22.12 -36.52 22.64
N VAL A 36 -21.09 -37.14 23.24
CA VAL A 36 -20.12 -36.83 24.32
C VAL A 36 -18.98 -37.88 24.27
N ALA A 37 -17.77 -37.58 24.81
CA ALA A 37 -16.78 -38.49 25.48
C ALA A 37 -15.34 -37.94 25.30
N THR A 38 -14.50 -37.59 26.29
CA THR A 38 -14.04 -38.17 27.58
C THR A 38 -13.00 -39.28 27.50
N ALA A 39 -11.71 -38.93 27.62
CA ALA A 39 -10.65 -39.59 28.42
C ALA A 39 -9.28 -38.91 28.14
N LYS A 40 -8.23 -38.97 28.96
CA LYS A 40 -7.97 -38.82 30.40
C LYS A 40 -6.45 -39.01 30.57
N ALA A 41 -5.75 -37.99 31.08
CA ALA A 41 -4.45 -38.00 31.78
C ALA A 41 -3.21 -38.79 31.25
N GLY A 42 -2.06 -38.10 31.22
CA GLY A 42 -0.70 -38.68 31.25
C GLY A 42 0.31 -37.61 31.70
N LYS A 43 1.09 -37.88 32.77
CA LYS A 43 2.01 -36.92 33.43
C LYS A 43 3.48 -37.11 33.01
N THR A 44 4.33 -36.14 33.40
CA THR A 44 5.81 -36.23 33.56
C THR A 44 6.64 -36.43 32.26
N SER A 45 7.89 -35.95 32.12
CA SER A 45 8.84 -35.28 33.05
C SER A 45 9.97 -34.53 32.31
N LYS A 46 10.58 -33.55 32.99
CA LYS A 46 11.90 -32.89 32.76
C LYS A 46 12.64 -33.01 34.11
N PRO A 47 13.98 -33.24 34.24
CA PRO A 47 15.14 -32.51 33.67
C PRO A 47 16.22 -33.47 33.10
N ALA A 48 17.48 -33.13 32.76
CA ALA A 48 18.38 -32.07 33.22
C ALA A 48 19.49 -31.69 32.21
N ALA A 49 20.32 -30.72 32.62
CA ALA A 49 21.57 -30.28 31.97
C ALA A 49 22.77 -30.53 32.91
N LYS A 50 23.99 -30.29 32.40
CA LYS A 50 25.36 -30.49 32.97
C LYS A 50 26.15 -31.57 32.20
N ASP A 51 27.49 -31.51 32.04
CA ASP A 51 28.49 -30.61 32.65
C ASP A 51 29.58 -30.13 31.64
N SER A 52 30.51 -29.30 32.12
CA SER A 52 31.69 -28.76 31.40
C SER A 52 33.01 -29.19 32.08
N ILE A 53 34.17 -28.77 31.51
CA ILE A 53 35.47 -28.41 32.17
C ILE A 53 36.74 -29.28 31.88
N LYS A 54 37.79 -28.58 31.35
CA LYS A 54 39.28 -28.80 31.39
C LYS A 54 39.90 -30.11 30.86
N ALA A 55 41.21 -30.21 30.55
CA ALA A 55 42.26 -29.24 30.09
C ALA A 55 43.57 -29.99 29.75
N ALA A 56 44.44 -29.39 28.92
CA ALA A 56 45.91 -29.56 28.93
C ALA A 56 46.58 -28.48 28.05
N SER A 57 47.86 -28.13 28.31
CA SER A 57 48.51 -26.94 27.72
C SER A 57 50.00 -27.15 27.38
N LYS A 58 50.46 -26.43 26.33
CA LYS A 58 51.86 -25.93 26.10
C LYS A 58 52.94 -26.99 25.73
N PRO A 59 54.17 -26.60 25.25
CA PRO A 59 54.65 -25.26 24.85
C PRO A 59 55.51 -25.16 23.55
N THR A 60 56.07 -23.95 23.31
CA THR A 60 57.28 -23.58 22.50
C THR A 60 57.20 -23.66 20.95
N THR A 61 57.86 -22.80 20.14
CA THR A 61 58.89 -21.76 20.41
C THR A 61 58.86 -20.55 19.43
N SER A 62 59.61 -19.50 19.76
CA SER A 62 59.86 -18.25 19.00
C SER A 62 60.61 -18.44 17.65
N GLY A 63 60.54 -17.46 16.75
CA GLY A 63 61.23 -17.47 15.44
C GLY A 63 61.18 -16.16 14.64
N LYS A 64 61.68 -15.05 15.20
CA LYS A 64 61.82 -13.75 14.51
C LYS A 64 63.05 -13.77 13.57
N SER A 65 62.91 -13.37 12.30
CA SER A 65 64.00 -12.69 11.55
C SER A 65 63.55 -12.02 10.25
N THR A 66 64.29 -10.97 9.90
CA THR A 66 64.04 -10.03 8.81
C THR A 66 65.17 -10.05 7.78
N ALA A 67 64.85 -9.53 6.58
CA ALA A 67 65.71 -8.67 5.74
C ALA A 67 66.49 -9.25 4.54
N LYS A 68 66.40 -8.46 3.45
CA LYS A 68 67.39 -8.19 2.38
C LYS A 68 67.72 -9.30 1.36
N ASN A 69 68.26 -8.99 0.16
CA ASN A 69 68.10 -7.84 -0.77
C ASN A 69 69.14 -7.98 -1.92
N SER A 70 68.68 -8.06 -3.17
CA SER A 70 69.45 -7.72 -4.39
C SER A 70 68.48 -7.86 -5.60
N LYS A 71 68.19 -6.88 -6.46
CA LYS A 71 68.86 -5.65 -6.97
C LYS A 71 69.97 -5.90 -7.99
N THR A 72 69.59 -5.94 -9.27
CA THR A 72 70.30 -5.18 -10.33
C THR A 72 69.35 -4.78 -11.48
N ALA A 73 69.62 -3.62 -12.07
CA ALA A 73 69.01 -3.04 -13.27
C ALA A 73 70.17 -2.84 -14.30
N PRO A 74 70.17 -1.96 -15.34
CA PRO A 74 69.17 -0.99 -15.82
C PRO A 74 69.07 -0.82 -17.37
N ALA A 75 68.35 0.24 -17.81
CA ALA A 75 68.46 0.98 -19.10
C ALA A 75 67.93 0.27 -20.39
N ALA A 76 67.43 0.95 -21.44
CA ALA A 76 67.24 2.39 -21.72
C ALA A 76 65.98 2.68 -22.60
N LYS A 77 65.65 3.96 -22.79
CA LYS A 77 64.68 4.62 -23.72
C LYS A 77 65.49 5.66 -24.55
N PRO A 78 65.19 6.13 -25.81
CA PRO A 78 63.92 6.47 -26.51
C PRO A 78 63.76 5.74 -27.88
N ALA A 79 63.03 6.16 -28.95
CA ALA A 79 62.27 7.36 -29.37
C ALA A 79 61.08 6.94 -30.31
N ALA A 80 59.94 7.63 -30.45
CA ALA A 80 59.54 8.92 -31.10
C ALA A 80 59.24 8.86 -32.63
N ASN A 81 58.09 9.44 -33.04
CA ASN A 81 57.53 9.63 -34.41
C ASN A 81 57.20 8.37 -35.26
N GLY A 82 56.23 8.38 -36.19
CA GLY A 82 55.20 9.39 -36.48
C GLY A 82 54.46 9.17 -37.83
N LYS A 83 53.17 9.58 -37.89
CA LYS A 83 52.33 9.89 -39.07
C LYS A 83 51.99 8.81 -40.15
N ASN A 84 50.73 8.35 -40.09
CA ASN A 84 49.65 8.68 -41.03
C ASN A 84 49.80 8.41 -42.56
N SER A 85 48.95 7.53 -43.10
CA SER A 85 48.37 7.70 -44.45
C SER A 85 47.00 7.01 -44.60
N LYS A 86 46.22 7.45 -45.60
CA LYS A 86 44.78 7.22 -45.81
C LYS A 86 44.56 6.80 -47.26
N ALA A 87 43.86 5.69 -47.50
CA ALA A 87 43.30 5.34 -48.81
C ALA A 87 42.07 4.43 -48.64
N ALA A 88 41.20 4.39 -49.63
CA ALA A 88 39.84 3.85 -49.52
C ALA A 88 39.45 2.97 -50.72
N ALA A 89 38.31 2.27 -50.53
CA ALA A 89 37.43 1.72 -51.58
C ALA A 89 37.95 0.54 -52.43
N GLY A 90 37.00 -0.18 -53.04
CA GLY A 90 37.25 -1.22 -54.04
C GLY A 90 36.80 -2.62 -53.62
N GLY A 91 35.50 -2.89 -53.62
CA GLY A 91 35.00 -4.27 -53.55
C GLY A 91 35.11 -4.96 -54.91
N LYS A 92 35.40 -6.27 -54.91
CA LYS A 92 34.99 -7.18 -55.99
C LYS A 92 34.83 -8.60 -55.47
N THR A 93 33.71 -9.21 -55.83
CA THR A 93 33.39 -10.61 -55.62
C THR A 93 34.27 -11.50 -56.50
N ALA A 94 34.89 -12.53 -55.93
CA ALA A 94 35.53 -13.61 -56.67
C ALA A 94 35.20 -14.96 -56.02
N LYS A 95 34.43 -15.77 -56.74
CA LYS A 95 34.12 -17.16 -56.40
C LYS A 95 35.19 -18.05 -57.04
N SER A 96 35.89 -18.84 -56.23
CA SER A 96 36.78 -19.91 -56.69
C SER A 96 36.59 -21.11 -55.75
N THR A 97 35.77 -22.08 -56.15
CA THR A 97 36.20 -23.39 -56.69
C THR A 97 37.14 -24.15 -55.77
N ALA A 98 36.62 -25.24 -55.21
CA ALA A 98 37.44 -26.25 -54.56
C ALA A 98 38.31 -26.95 -55.61
N ASN A 99 39.58 -27.20 -55.26
CA ASN A 99 40.28 -28.34 -55.84
C ASN A 99 41.23 -28.93 -54.79
N GLY A 100 41.20 -30.25 -54.64
CA GLY A 100 41.93 -30.94 -53.60
C GLY A 100 43.40 -31.13 -53.96
N LYS A 101 44.31 -30.78 -53.04
CA LYS A 101 45.66 -31.33 -53.03
C LYS A 101 46.04 -31.62 -51.58
N ALA A 102 46.25 -32.90 -51.27
CA ALA A 102 46.61 -33.33 -49.92
C ALA A 102 47.99 -32.77 -49.56
N ALA A 103 48.04 -31.86 -48.58
CA ALA A 103 49.28 -31.39 -47.99
C ALA A 103 49.71 -32.35 -46.88
N ALA A 104 50.99 -32.73 -46.88
CA ALA A 104 51.60 -33.57 -45.86
C ALA A 104 51.46 -32.94 -44.45
N PRO A 105 51.41 -33.74 -43.36
CA PRO A 105 51.16 -33.22 -42.02
C PRO A 105 52.28 -32.27 -41.58
N ALA A 106 51.97 -30.98 -41.49
CA ALA A 106 52.87 -29.98 -40.94
C ALA A 106 53.24 -30.34 -39.50
N LYS A 107 54.55 -30.46 -39.22
CA LYS A 107 55.07 -30.74 -37.87
C LYS A 107 54.52 -29.70 -36.90
N THR A 108 53.70 -30.13 -35.94
CA THR A 108 53.05 -29.24 -35.00
C THR A 108 54.06 -28.70 -33.99
N ALA A 109 54.45 -27.44 -34.15
CA ALA A 109 55.29 -26.75 -33.18
C ALA A 109 54.65 -26.80 -31.79
N GLN A 110 55.36 -27.38 -30.81
CA GLN A 110 54.84 -27.56 -29.46
C GLN A 110 54.61 -26.21 -28.79
N THR A 111 53.34 -25.85 -28.60
CA THR A 111 52.96 -24.65 -27.87
C THR A 111 53.26 -24.83 -26.37
N PRO A 112 54.11 -24.00 -25.75
CA PRO A 112 54.46 -24.16 -24.34
C PRO A 112 53.21 -24.06 -23.43
N CYS A 113 53.07 -25.01 -22.50
CA CYS A 113 51.86 -25.16 -21.69
C CYS A 113 51.43 -23.89 -20.93
N GLY A 114 52.37 -23.01 -20.56
CA GLY A 114 52.07 -21.74 -19.89
C GLY A 114 51.23 -20.76 -20.74
N LYS A 115 51.44 -20.71 -22.06
CA LYS A 115 50.56 -19.94 -22.97
C LYS A 115 49.31 -20.73 -23.39
N ALA A 116 49.37 -22.06 -23.31
CA ALA A 116 48.28 -22.95 -23.70
C ALA A 116 47.21 -23.20 -22.62
N GLN A 117 47.44 -22.85 -21.35
CA GLN A 117 46.55 -23.23 -20.24
C GLN A 117 45.09 -22.74 -20.43
N SER A 118 44.87 -21.56 -21.00
CA SER A 118 43.53 -21.08 -21.40
C SER A 118 42.89 -21.93 -22.51
N ALA A 119 43.70 -22.38 -23.49
CA ALA A 119 43.25 -23.26 -24.57
C ALA A 119 42.86 -24.67 -24.08
N VAL A 120 43.48 -25.16 -23.00
CA VAL A 120 43.07 -26.42 -22.33
C VAL A 120 41.65 -26.31 -21.79
N PHE A 121 41.34 -25.26 -21.01
CA PHE A 121 39.99 -25.05 -20.48
C PHE A 121 38.96 -24.76 -21.59
N GLN A 122 39.36 -24.05 -22.65
CA GLN A 122 38.52 -23.83 -23.82
C GLN A 122 38.18 -25.15 -24.55
N ALA A 123 39.16 -26.04 -24.76
CA ALA A 123 38.94 -27.36 -25.32
C ALA A 123 37.96 -28.20 -24.48
N ALA A 124 38.04 -28.10 -23.14
CA ALA A 124 37.09 -28.75 -22.23
C ALA A 124 35.66 -28.19 -22.31
N ALA A 125 35.49 -26.88 -22.53
CA ALA A 125 34.18 -26.26 -22.75
C ALA A 125 33.57 -26.64 -24.12
N GLU A 126 34.41 -26.68 -25.15
CA GLU A 126 34.01 -26.96 -26.54
C GLU A 126 33.74 -28.45 -26.82
N GLY A 127 34.27 -29.36 -26.00
CA GLY A 127 34.14 -30.80 -26.22
C GLY A 127 35.28 -31.42 -27.04
N ARG A 128 36.37 -30.68 -27.28
CA ARG A 128 37.53 -31.10 -28.08
C ARG A 128 38.46 -32.03 -27.29
N LEU A 129 38.03 -33.28 -27.12
CA LEU A 129 38.75 -34.31 -26.39
C LEU A 129 40.17 -34.56 -26.95
N ASP A 130 40.37 -34.53 -28.27
CA ASP A 130 41.67 -34.83 -28.87
C ASP A 130 42.71 -33.73 -28.63
N ALA A 131 42.28 -32.48 -28.50
CA ALA A 131 43.13 -31.39 -28.04
C ALA A 131 43.58 -31.61 -26.57
N LEU A 132 42.69 -32.11 -25.69
CA LEU A 132 43.06 -32.46 -24.32
C LEU A 132 44.04 -33.64 -24.27
N LYS A 133 43.88 -34.65 -25.13
CA LYS A 133 44.87 -35.74 -25.29
C LYS A 133 46.23 -35.17 -25.74
N GLN A 134 46.25 -34.26 -26.72
CA GLN A 134 47.47 -33.61 -27.20
C GLN A 134 48.16 -32.79 -26.10
N HIS A 135 47.39 -32.02 -25.30
CA HIS A 135 47.92 -31.29 -24.15
C HIS A 135 48.48 -32.23 -23.05
N LYS A 136 47.85 -33.40 -22.82
CA LYS A 136 48.42 -34.43 -21.93
C LYS A 136 49.74 -34.99 -22.47
N ASN A 137 49.82 -35.26 -23.77
CA ASN A 137 51.04 -35.76 -24.41
C ASN A 137 52.19 -34.73 -24.32
N ASN A 138 51.87 -33.45 -24.49
CA ASN A 138 52.78 -32.31 -24.29
C ASN A 138 53.07 -32.01 -22.80
N LYS A 139 52.75 -32.93 -21.88
CA LYS A 139 53.01 -32.84 -20.42
C LYS A 139 52.39 -31.60 -19.74
N CYS A 140 51.32 -31.03 -20.29
CA CYS A 140 50.62 -29.94 -19.62
C CYS A 140 49.89 -30.44 -18.36
N ASP A 141 49.95 -29.65 -17.29
CA ASP A 141 49.28 -29.98 -16.03
C ASP A 141 47.76 -29.77 -16.13
N LEU A 142 47.04 -30.88 -16.29
CA LEU A 142 45.58 -30.93 -16.41
C LEU A 142 44.85 -30.91 -15.06
N LYS A 143 45.57 -30.86 -13.92
CA LYS A 143 44.98 -30.77 -12.58
C LYS A 143 44.82 -29.32 -12.08
N LYS A 144 45.43 -28.35 -12.77
CA LYS A 144 45.26 -26.92 -12.44
C LYS A 144 43.81 -26.47 -12.61
N THR A 145 43.48 -25.40 -11.89
CA THR A 145 42.25 -24.64 -12.11
C THR A 145 42.45 -23.49 -13.08
N ASP A 146 41.35 -22.98 -13.61
CA ASP A 146 41.32 -21.68 -14.29
C ASP A 146 41.37 -20.52 -13.27
N PRO A 147 41.41 -19.24 -13.71
CA PRO A 147 41.44 -18.08 -12.81
C PRO A 147 40.21 -17.91 -11.90
N ARG A 148 39.13 -18.66 -12.11
CA ARG A 148 37.95 -18.69 -11.22
C ARG A 148 38.05 -19.80 -10.17
N GLY A 149 39.03 -20.70 -10.29
CA GLY A 149 39.13 -21.90 -9.46
C GLY A 149 38.41 -23.12 -10.04
N PHE A 150 38.01 -23.12 -11.32
CA PHE A 150 37.32 -24.25 -11.94
C PHE A 150 38.32 -25.26 -12.50
N THR A 151 38.10 -26.54 -12.22
CA THR A 151 38.84 -27.66 -12.83
C THR A 151 38.32 -27.96 -14.24
N LEU A 152 39.06 -28.74 -15.02
CA LEU A 152 38.58 -29.26 -16.31
C LEU A 152 37.30 -30.11 -16.15
N TYR A 153 37.13 -30.79 -15.01
CA TYR A 153 35.93 -31.59 -14.73
C TYR A 153 34.70 -30.71 -14.49
N ASP A 154 34.86 -29.60 -13.77
CA ASP A 154 33.77 -28.61 -13.55
C ASP A 154 33.29 -28.03 -14.89
N ILE A 155 34.24 -27.60 -15.75
CA ILE A 155 33.92 -27.02 -17.06
C ILE A 155 33.28 -28.05 -17.99
N ALA A 156 33.84 -29.26 -18.08
CA ALA A 156 33.27 -30.32 -18.90
C ALA A 156 31.85 -30.68 -18.43
N THR A 157 31.62 -30.76 -17.13
CA THR A 157 30.29 -31.07 -16.56
C THR A 157 29.27 -29.96 -16.81
N LEU A 158 29.63 -28.69 -16.59
CA LEU A 158 28.76 -27.53 -16.86
C LEU A 158 28.34 -27.40 -18.34
N ASN A 159 29.15 -27.93 -19.26
CA ASN A 159 28.89 -27.91 -20.70
C ASN A 159 28.39 -29.27 -21.24
N GLY A 160 28.06 -30.23 -20.38
CA GLY A 160 27.52 -31.54 -20.76
C GLY A 160 28.49 -32.44 -21.55
N ARG A 161 29.81 -32.20 -21.44
CA ARG A 161 30.85 -32.92 -22.21
C ARG A 161 31.20 -34.26 -21.56
N LYS A 162 30.24 -35.20 -21.61
CA LYS A 162 30.36 -36.53 -20.98
C LYS A 162 31.63 -37.29 -21.41
N ASN A 163 31.98 -37.24 -22.69
CA ASN A 163 33.20 -37.85 -23.23
C ASN A 163 34.48 -37.33 -22.54
N ILE A 164 34.52 -36.04 -22.19
CA ILE A 164 35.65 -35.42 -21.47
C ILE A 164 35.59 -35.77 -19.98
N THR A 165 34.42 -35.72 -19.33
CA THR A 165 34.32 -36.08 -17.90
C THR A 165 34.73 -37.54 -17.66
N ASP A 166 34.32 -38.45 -18.54
CA ASP A 166 34.66 -39.87 -18.45
C ASP A 166 36.17 -40.09 -18.67
N TRP A 167 36.75 -39.45 -19.69
CA TRP A 167 38.19 -39.52 -19.96
C TRP A 167 39.03 -38.95 -18.80
N LEU A 168 38.64 -37.82 -18.22
CA LEU A 168 39.34 -37.21 -17.08
C LEU A 168 39.36 -38.13 -15.84
N VAL A 169 38.26 -38.85 -15.60
CA VAL A 169 38.16 -39.83 -14.50
C VAL A 169 39.00 -41.08 -14.81
N ALA A 170 38.86 -41.65 -16.01
CA ALA A 170 39.64 -42.82 -16.43
C ALA A 170 41.16 -42.57 -16.38
N ASN A 171 41.59 -41.34 -16.65
CA ASN A 171 43.00 -40.94 -16.63
C ASN A 171 43.51 -40.48 -15.26
N LYS A 172 42.74 -40.64 -14.17
CA LYS A 172 43.07 -40.22 -12.80
C LYS A 172 43.42 -38.72 -12.68
N ILE A 173 42.84 -37.88 -13.55
CA ILE A 173 42.99 -36.42 -13.53
C ILE A 173 41.93 -35.81 -12.60
N ALA A 174 40.71 -36.34 -12.62
CA ALA A 174 39.59 -35.93 -11.78
C ALA A 174 38.89 -37.14 -11.13
N GLN A 175 38.00 -36.88 -10.18
CA GLN A 175 37.13 -37.89 -9.57
C GLN A 175 35.66 -37.59 -9.92
N LYS A 176 34.84 -38.63 -10.06
CA LYS A 176 33.43 -38.49 -10.43
C LYS A 176 32.63 -37.77 -9.34
N ASN A 177 31.82 -36.78 -9.71
CA ASN A 177 31.02 -35.93 -8.82
C ASN A 177 31.81 -35.13 -7.75
N GLN A 178 33.14 -35.03 -7.90
CA GLN A 178 33.99 -34.17 -7.08
C GLN A 178 34.15 -32.83 -7.79
N TYR A 179 33.52 -31.80 -7.22
CA TYR A 179 33.41 -30.47 -7.81
C TYR A 179 34.22 -29.45 -7.00
N SER A 180 34.81 -28.46 -7.69
CA SER A 180 35.55 -27.41 -6.99
C SER A 180 34.65 -26.56 -6.11
N SER A 181 35.22 -25.98 -5.04
CA SER A 181 34.53 -24.99 -4.20
C SER A 181 33.99 -23.82 -5.04
N ALA A 182 34.71 -23.42 -6.10
CA ALA A 182 34.30 -22.40 -7.03
C ALA A 182 33.04 -22.77 -7.82
N LEU A 183 32.92 -24.02 -8.32
CA LEU A 183 31.68 -24.48 -8.95
C LEU A 183 30.53 -24.52 -7.95
N ILE A 184 30.76 -24.98 -6.71
CA ILE A 184 29.72 -25.03 -5.68
C ILE A 184 29.23 -23.61 -5.33
N LYS A 185 30.13 -22.61 -5.27
CA LYS A 185 29.76 -21.19 -5.12
C LYS A 185 28.96 -20.66 -6.31
N LEU A 186 29.36 -20.96 -7.55
CA LEU A 186 28.58 -20.59 -8.74
C LEU A 186 27.17 -21.21 -8.69
N VAL A 187 27.06 -22.47 -8.30
CA VAL A 187 25.77 -23.15 -8.10
C VAL A 187 24.94 -22.45 -7.03
N GLN A 188 25.49 -22.16 -5.86
CA GLN A 188 24.77 -21.50 -4.76
C GLN A 188 24.28 -20.09 -5.14
N THR A 189 25.17 -19.26 -5.69
CA THR A 189 24.85 -17.89 -6.09
C THR A 189 23.94 -17.86 -7.32
N GLY A 190 24.16 -18.75 -8.29
CA GLY A 190 23.33 -18.91 -9.48
C GLY A 190 21.92 -19.40 -9.17
N LEU A 191 21.76 -20.38 -8.27
CA LEU A 191 20.44 -20.82 -7.81
C LEU A 191 19.67 -19.68 -7.15
N ARG A 192 20.34 -18.91 -6.26
CA ARG A 192 19.73 -17.73 -5.62
C ARG A 192 19.30 -16.68 -6.65
N TYR A 193 20.16 -16.40 -7.62
CA TYR A 193 19.85 -15.49 -8.72
C TYR A 193 18.70 -15.98 -9.61
N LEU A 194 18.57 -17.30 -9.81
CA LEU A 194 17.43 -17.94 -10.50
C LEU A 194 16.15 -18.03 -9.62
N GLY A 195 16.19 -17.58 -8.37
CA GLY A 195 15.03 -17.54 -7.46
C GLY A 195 14.92 -18.73 -6.49
N HIS A 196 15.93 -19.60 -6.41
CA HIS A 196 15.99 -20.74 -5.50
C HIS A 196 16.99 -20.48 -4.36
N ASP A 197 16.50 -20.28 -3.13
CA ASP A 197 17.36 -19.97 -1.99
C ASP A 197 18.24 -21.15 -1.56
N ALA A 198 19.51 -21.11 -1.96
CA ALA A 198 20.54 -22.09 -1.66
C ALA A 198 21.34 -21.83 -0.36
N GLY A 199 20.99 -20.78 0.39
CA GLY A 199 21.71 -20.34 1.59
C GLY A 199 22.99 -19.55 1.30
N ALA A 200 23.97 -19.61 2.20
CA ALA A 200 25.25 -18.93 2.03
C ALA A 200 26.07 -19.56 0.89
N ALA A 201 26.67 -18.71 0.03
CA ALA A 201 27.55 -19.13 -1.07
C ALA A 201 28.97 -19.45 -0.55
N ASN A 202 29.07 -20.41 0.36
CA ASN A 202 30.30 -20.77 1.05
C ASN A 202 31.10 -21.90 0.36
N GLY A 203 30.60 -22.44 -0.75
CA GLY A 203 31.24 -23.53 -1.48
C GLY A 203 31.12 -24.90 -0.81
N LYS A 204 30.23 -25.06 0.19
CA LYS A 204 29.92 -26.33 0.87
C LYS A 204 28.46 -26.72 0.59
N GLN A 205 28.18 -27.97 0.21
CA GLN A 205 26.80 -28.41 0.03
C GLN A 205 26.09 -28.49 1.39
N THR A 206 25.10 -27.61 1.60
CA THR A 206 24.27 -27.57 2.82
C THR A 206 22.87 -28.12 2.54
N ALA A 207 22.07 -28.36 3.59
CA ALA A 207 20.65 -28.72 3.44
C ALA A 207 19.85 -27.65 2.66
N ALA A 208 20.18 -26.36 2.82
CA ALA A 208 19.59 -25.27 2.03
C ALA A 208 19.97 -25.39 0.55
N THR A 209 21.24 -25.65 0.25
CA THR A 209 21.72 -25.87 -1.12
C THR A 209 21.02 -27.08 -1.75
N ALA A 210 20.91 -28.20 -1.05
CA ALA A 210 20.19 -29.39 -1.54
C ALA A 210 18.71 -29.13 -1.81
N LYS A 211 18.04 -28.35 -0.95
CA LYS A 211 16.65 -27.92 -1.13
C LYS A 211 16.48 -27.02 -2.37
N ALA A 212 17.41 -26.09 -2.61
CA ALA A 212 17.42 -25.25 -3.80
C ALA A 212 17.64 -26.05 -5.09
N ILE A 213 18.56 -27.02 -5.06
CA ILE A 213 18.78 -27.95 -6.18
C ILE A 213 17.50 -28.72 -6.51
N LYS A 214 16.80 -29.30 -5.53
CA LYS A 214 15.50 -29.97 -5.77
C LYS A 214 14.44 -29.01 -6.34
N ALA A 215 14.40 -27.76 -5.86
CA ALA A 215 13.47 -26.76 -6.37
C ALA A 215 13.75 -26.38 -7.83
N PHE A 216 15.03 -26.20 -8.20
CA PHE A 216 15.46 -25.96 -9.58
C PHE A 216 15.18 -27.17 -10.49
N GLN A 217 15.55 -28.37 -10.04
CA GLN A 217 15.30 -29.62 -10.76
C GLN A 217 13.81 -29.79 -11.06
N ARG A 218 12.94 -29.60 -10.05
CA ARG A 218 11.48 -29.64 -10.25
C ARG A 218 10.97 -28.57 -11.22
N ALA A 219 11.47 -27.34 -11.12
CA ALA A 219 11.07 -26.24 -12.00
C ALA A 219 11.51 -26.42 -13.47
N ASN A 220 12.48 -27.32 -13.74
CA ASN A 220 12.99 -27.62 -15.07
C ASN A 220 12.67 -29.06 -15.52
N HIS A 221 11.72 -29.74 -14.86
CA HIS A 221 11.30 -31.11 -15.16
C HIS A 221 12.45 -32.16 -15.12
N LEU A 222 13.43 -31.96 -14.24
CA LEU A 222 14.57 -32.85 -14.02
C LEU A 222 14.37 -33.74 -12.79
N SER A 223 15.09 -34.86 -12.72
CA SER A 223 15.09 -35.75 -11.56
C SER A 223 15.57 -35.01 -10.30
N GLN A 224 14.81 -35.11 -9.21
CA GLN A 224 14.98 -34.30 -7.99
C GLN A 224 16.04 -34.90 -7.03
N SER A 225 17.25 -35.15 -7.53
CA SER A 225 18.36 -35.72 -6.75
C SER A 225 18.72 -34.88 -5.53
N GLY A 226 18.59 -33.55 -5.62
CA GLY A 226 19.05 -32.61 -4.59
C GLY A 226 20.56 -32.56 -4.39
N LYS A 227 21.33 -33.22 -5.26
CA LYS A 227 22.80 -33.27 -5.24
C LYS A 227 23.33 -32.50 -6.43
N ILE A 228 24.52 -31.92 -6.33
CA ILE A 228 25.22 -31.41 -7.52
C ILE A 228 25.67 -32.63 -8.32
N ASP A 229 25.24 -32.73 -9.57
CA ASP A 229 25.56 -33.84 -10.46
C ASP A 229 25.49 -33.43 -11.95
N ALA A 230 26.03 -34.26 -12.82
CA ALA A 230 26.16 -33.98 -14.25
C ALA A 230 24.82 -33.95 -15.01
N ALA A 231 23.71 -34.45 -14.45
CA ALA A 231 22.45 -34.56 -15.17
C ALA A 231 21.70 -33.21 -15.28
N TRP A 232 21.94 -32.28 -14.35
CA TRP A 232 21.23 -30.99 -14.32
C TRP A 232 22.13 -29.76 -14.48
N LEU A 233 23.44 -29.88 -14.23
CA LEU A 233 24.40 -28.76 -14.38
C LEU A 233 24.38 -28.08 -15.77
N PRO A 234 24.22 -28.80 -16.91
CA PRO A 234 24.09 -28.16 -18.22
C PRO A 234 22.81 -27.32 -18.36
N ALA A 235 21.68 -27.79 -17.82
CA ALA A 235 20.42 -27.05 -17.83
C ALA A 235 20.51 -25.79 -16.95
N PHE A 236 21.15 -25.91 -15.77
CA PHE A 236 21.45 -24.78 -14.90
C PHE A 236 22.33 -23.74 -15.59
N ASN A 237 23.42 -24.14 -16.25
CA ASN A 237 24.30 -23.24 -16.99
C ASN A 237 23.55 -22.47 -18.10
N LYS A 238 22.63 -23.17 -18.81
CA LYS A 238 21.77 -22.59 -19.84
C LYS A 238 20.80 -21.54 -19.27
N GLU A 239 20.08 -21.84 -18.20
CA GLU A 239 19.15 -20.88 -17.58
C GLU A 239 19.89 -19.71 -16.90
N LEU A 240 21.06 -19.97 -16.31
CA LEU A 240 21.93 -18.93 -15.76
C LEU A 240 22.40 -17.96 -16.85
N GLY A 241 22.82 -18.47 -18.01
CA GLY A 241 23.20 -17.66 -19.17
C GLY A 241 22.04 -16.83 -19.73
N LYS A 242 20.87 -17.43 -19.90
CA LYS A 242 19.64 -16.73 -20.31
C LYS A 242 19.27 -15.60 -19.35
N LYS A 243 19.26 -15.87 -18.03
CA LYS A 243 18.94 -14.83 -17.04
C LYS A 243 19.97 -13.71 -17.10
N THR A 244 21.26 -14.04 -17.10
CA THR A 244 22.37 -13.07 -17.25
C THR A 244 22.16 -12.17 -18.47
N GLN A 245 21.80 -12.73 -19.62
CA GLN A 245 21.52 -11.96 -20.84
C GLN A 245 20.36 -10.99 -20.65
N ASN A 246 19.24 -11.46 -20.09
CA ASN A 246 18.06 -10.64 -19.85
C ASN A 246 18.32 -9.52 -18.83
N THR A 247 19.06 -9.81 -17.76
CA THR A 247 19.46 -8.80 -16.76
C THR A 247 20.35 -7.72 -17.38
N LEU A 248 21.38 -8.11 -18.14
CA LEU A 248 22.24 -7.15 -18.83
C LEU A 248 21.46 -6.29 -19.83
N LYS A 249 20.52 -6.89 -20.58
CA LYS A 249 19.59 -6.14 -21.45
C LYS A 249 18.77 -5.11 -20.66
N ASN A 250 18.18 -5.53 -19.53
CA ASN A 250 17.33 -4.68 -18.68
C ASN A 250 18.12 -3.56 -17.97
N LEU A 251 19.42 -3.76 -17.74
CA LEU A 251 20.35 -2.74 -17.24
C LEU A 251 20.87 -1.80 -18.34
N GLY A 252 20.49 -2.01 -19.60
CA GLY A 252 20.84 -1.13 -20.73
C GLY A 252 22.06 -1.56 -21.55
N TYR A 253 22.70 -2.70 -21.25
CA TYR A 253 23.83 -3.19 -22.04
C TYR A 253 23.36 -3.79 -23.38
N LYS A 254 24.12 -3.52 -24.44
CA LYS A 254 23.84 -4.03 -25.80
C LYS A 254 24.07 -5.55 -25.89
N THR A 255 23.03 -6.34 -25.63
CA THR A 255 23.01 -7.80 -25.84
C THR A 255 22.15 -8.16 -27.05
N GLY A 256 22.65 -8.95 -28.00
CA GLY A 256 21.88 -9.36 -29.19
C GLY A 256 22.49 -10.54 -29.94
N LYS A 257 21.82 -11.03 -30.99
CA LYS A 257 22.33 -12.15 -31.81
C LYS A 257 23.73 -11.87 -32.39
N ASN A 258 24.04 -10.60 -32.68
CA ASN A 258 25.28 -10.18 -33.34
C ASN A 258 26.30 -9.53 -32.37
N THR A 259 25.90 -9.23 -31.13
CA THR A 259 26.79 -8.75 -30.07
C THR A 259 26.73 -9.72 -28.91
N GLY A 260 27.71 -10.64 -28.88
CA GLY A 260 27.77 -11.72 -27.90
C GLY A 260 27.73 -11.19 -26.47
N ILE A 261 27.02 -11.91 -25.59
CA ILE A 261 26.89 -11.61 -24.15
C ILE A 261 28.23 -11.31 -23.46
N SER A 262 29.32 -11.89 -24.00
CA SER A 262 30.71 -11.63 -23.65
C SER A 262 31.05 -10.14 -23.50
N THR A 263 30.70 -9.30 -24.47
CA THR A 263 31.01 -7.86 -24.45
C THR A 263 30.22 -7.13 -23.37
N ALA A 264 28.95 -7.50 -23.17
CA ALA A 264 28.11 -6.93 -22.12
C ALA A 264 28.59 -7.32 -20.70
N ILE A 265 29.01 -8.58 -20.51
CA ILE A 265 29.64 -9.04 -19.26
C ILE A 265 30.94 -8.27 -18.99
N GLN A 266 31.78 -8.09 -20.00
CA GLN A 266 33.03 -7.32 -19.85
C GLN A 266 32.76 -5.86 -19.49
N ALA A 267 31.79 -5.20 -20.15
CA ALA A 267 31.38 -3.83 -19.84
C ALA A 267 30.86 -3.70 -18.40
N PHE A 268 29.95 -4.58 -17.97
CA PHE A 268 29.45 -4.63 -16.60
C PHE A 268 30.57 -4.87 -15.57
N ARG A 269 31.55 -5.73 -15.89
CA ARG A 269 32.75 -5.93 -15.04
C ARG A 269 33.61 -4.67 -14.93
N GLN A 270 33.84 -3.92 -16.01
CA GLN A 270 34.58 -2.64 -15.92
C GLN A 270 33.81 -1.62 -15.08
N GLU A 271 32.51 -1.46 -15.30
CA GLU A 271 31.68 -0.49 -14.57
C GLU A 271 31.61 -0.79 -13.07
N ARG A 272 31.42 -2.06 -12.69
CA ARG A 272 31.42 -2.51 -11.28
C ARG A 272 32.85 -2.72 -10.71
N LYS A 273 33.90 -2.26 -11.42
CA LYS A 273 35.33 -2.35 -11.04
C LYS A 273 35.78 -3.77 -10.62
N MET A 274 35.25 -4.79 -11.28
CA MET A 274 35.57 -6.19 -11.01
C MET A 274 36.90 -6.63 -11.64
N ALA A 275 37.46 -7.73 -11.15
CA ALA A 275 38.60 -8.39 -11.77
C ALA A 275 38.34 -8.72 -13.25
N LYS A 276 39.39 -8.64 -14.08
CA LYS A 276 39.34 -8.87 -15.54
C LYS A 276 39.27 -10.36 -15.89
N SER A 277 38.32 -11.10 -15.31
CA SER A 277 38.04 -12.53 -15.53
C SER A 277 37.32 -12.81 -16.85
N GLY A 278 37.64 -12.05 -17.91
CA GLY A 278 37.02 -12.17 -19.23
C GLY A 278 35.49 -12.07 -19.19
N SER A 279 34.84 -12.96 -19.94
CA SER A 279 33.38 -13.06 -20.08
C SER A 279 32.76 -14.25 -19.36
N TYR A 280 33.53 -14.92 -18.49
CA TYR A 280 33.06 -16.10 -17.79
C TYR A 280 31.88 -15.78 -16.85
N LEU A 281 31.00 -16.76 -16.66
CA LEU A 281 30.08 -16.77 -15.54
C LEU A 281 30.82 -17.30 -14.31
N ASP A 282 30.89 -16.48 -13.26
CA ASP A 282 31.40 -16.80 -11.93
C ASP A 282 30.46 -16.25 -10.85
N ASP A 283 30.63 -16.69 -9.61
CA ASP A 283 29.79 -16.28 -8.49
C ASP A 283 29.87 -14.77 -8.23
N GLN A 284 31.04 -14.14 -8.42
CA GLN A 284 31.22 -12.70 -8.27
C GLN A 284 30.36 -11.89 -9.26
N LEU A 285 30.37 -12.25 -10.54
CA LEU A 285 29.54 -11.62 -11.58
C LEU A 285 28.05 -11.77 -11.27
N ILE A 286 27.60 -12.99 -10.97
CA ILE A 286 26.19 -13.28 -10.71
C ILE A 286 25.72 -12.55 -9.44
N TYR A 287 26.56 -12.48 -8.41
CA TYR A 287 26.27 -11.69 -7.19
C TYR A 287 26.11 -10.21 -7.50
N GLN A 288 27.00 -9.61 -8.31
CA GLN A 288 26.89 -8.20 -8.69
C GLN A 288 25.68 -7.91 -9.58
N LEU A 289 25.32 -8.83 -10.49
CA LEU A 289 24.09 -8.71 -11.29
C LEU A 289 22.84 -8.74 -10.40
N MET A 290 22.78 -9.64 -9.42
CA MET A 290 21.69 -9.71 -8.44
C MET A 290 21.56 -8.42 -7.60
N LEU A 291 22.69 -7.79 -7.24
CA LEU A 291 22.67 -6.47 -6.58
C LEU A 291 22.15 -5.37 -7.51
N ALA A 292 22.62 -5.33 -8.76
CA ALA A 292 22.18 -4.36 -9.76
C ALA A 292 20.68 -4.50 -10.10
N GLU A 293 20.13 -5.72 -10.17
CA GLU A 293 18.69 -5.97 -10.30
C GLU A 293 17.90 -5.36 -9.13
N ASN A 294 18.37 -5.56 -7.90
CA ASN A 294 17.74 -5.03 -6.68
C ASN A 294 17.81 -3.49 -6.63
N GLU A 295 18.94 -2.90 -7.02
CA GLU A 295 19.13 -1.45 -7.17
C GLU A 295 18.17 -0.85 -8.23
N ALA A 296 18.04 -1.50 -9.39
CA ALA A 296 17.12 -1.10 -10.46
C ALA A 296 15.64 -1.26 -10.06
N GLY A 297 15.31 -2.35 -9.37
CA GLY A 297 13.99 -2.58 -8.77
C GLY A 297 13.61 -1.45 -7.80
N LYS A 298 14.47 -1.16 -6.82
CA LYS A 298 14.27 -0.05 -5.85
C LYS A 298 14.07 1.31 -6.54
N LYS A 299 14.80 1.60 -7.63
CA LYS A 299 14.58 2.84 -8.42
C LYS A 299 13.21 2.84 -9.10
N THR A 300 12.78 1.71 -9.64
CA THR A 300 11.48 1.54 -10.30
C THR A 300 10.33 1.64 -9.31
N ASP A 301 10.42 0.99 -8.15
CA ASP A 301 9.41 1.04 -7.10
C ASP A 301 9.30 2.43 -6.46
N LYS A 302 10.43 3.13 -6.28
CA LYS A 302 10.41 4.55 -5.87
C LYS A 302 9.66 5.43 -6.89
N ARG A 303 9.88 5.24 -8.20
CA ARG A 303 9.16 5.97 -9.26
C ARG A 303 7.67 5.65 -9.25
N LYS A 304 7.28 4.37 -9.20
CA LYS A 304 5.87 3.94 -9.09
C LYS A 304 5.19 4.46 -7.83
N GLY A 305 5.90 4.49 -6.69
CA GLY A 305 5.41 5.06 -5.44
C GLY A 305 5.26 6.59 -5.48
N ALA A 306 6.13 7.29 -6.21
CA ALA A 306 6.00 8.73 -6.44
C ALA A 306 4.81 9.06 -7.36
N ASP A 307 4.67 8.36 -8.48
CA ASP A 307 3.51 8.48 -9.39
C ASP A 307 2.17 8.21 -8.67
N ARG A 308 2.09 7.14 -7.87
CA ARG A 308 0.90 6.87 -7.04
C ARG A 308 0.58 8.03 -6.08
N ARG A 309 1.59 8.61 -5.43
CA ARG A 309 1.38 9.77 -4.53
C ARG A 309 0.94 11.01 -5.30
N ALA A 310 1.51 11.28 -6.48
CA ALA A 310 1.10 12.40 -7.32
C ALA A 310 -0.36 12.28 -7.76
N ARG A 311 -0.81 11.08 -8.16
CA ARG A 311 -2.22 10.84 -8.52
C ARG A 311 -3.18 11.01 -7.33
N LEU A 312 -2.82 10.52 -6.14
CA LEU A 312 -3.60 10.73 -4.92
C LEU A 312 -3.68 12.21 -4.53
N ALA A 313 -2.57 12.94 -4.62
CA ALA A 313 -2.56 14.39 -4.38
C ALA A 313 -3.44 15.15 -5.37
N ALA A 314 -3.41 14.78 -6.66
CA ALA A 314 -4.27 15.37 -7.68
C ALA A 314 -5.77 15.07 -7.45
N GLN A 315 -6.12 13.85 -7.02
CA GLN A 315 -7.50 13.50 -6.66
C GLN A 315 -8.00 14.30 -5.46
N ASN A 316 -7.20 14.39 -4.39
CA ASN A 316 -7.55 15.17 -3.21
C ASN A 316 -7.70 16.67 -3.54
N ALA A 317 -6.83 17.23 -4.38
CA ALA A 317 -6.93 18.62 -4.83
C ALA A 317 -8.20 18.87 -5.68
N ALA A 318 -8.56 17.94 -6.56
CA ALA A 318 -9.80 18.02 -7.33
C ALA A 318 -11.05 17.95 -6.43
N GLN A 319 -11.07 17.07 -5.43
CA GLN A 319 -12.15 17.00 -4.44
C GLN A 319 -12.27 18.30 -3.64
N GLN A 320 -11.16 18.87 -3.18
CA GLN A 320 -11.17 20.16 -2.47
C GLN A 320 -11.67 21.31 -3.35
N GLN A 321 -11.35 21.31 -4.65
CA GLN A 321 -11.90 22.29 -5.60
C GLN A 321 -13.41 22.11 -5.81
N GLU A 322 -13.90 20.87 -5.92
CA GLU A 322 -15.33 20.58 -6.06
C GLU A 322 -16.11 20.95 -4.79
N GLU A 323 -15.58 20.64 -3.61
CA GLU A 323 -16.15 21.05 -2.31
C GLU A 323 -16.16 22.58 -2.16
N ALA A 324 -15.07 23.25 -2.54
CA ALA A 324 -15.01 24.72 -2.54
C ALA A 324 -16.06 25.32 -3.47
N GLN A 325 -16.20 24.81 -4.71
CA GLN A 325 -17.22 25.26 -5.66
C GLN A 325 -18.64 25.05 -5.12
N ARG A 326 -18.95 23.86 -4.59
CA ARG A 326 -20.27 23.57 -3.97
C ARG A 326 -20.54 24.48 -2.77
N SER A 327 -19.53 24.76 -1.94
CA SER A 327 -19.67 25.67 -0.80
C SER A 327 -19.96 27.10 -1.24
N ALA A 328 -19.30 27.60 -2.29
CA ALA A 328 -19.53 28.92 -2.86
C ALA A 328 -20.90 29.02 -3.54
N GLU A 329 -21.35 27.96 -4.23
CA GLU A 329 -22.70 27.89 -4.79
C GLU A 329 -23.78 27.89 -3.71
N ASN A 330 -23.60 27.11 -2.63
CA ASN A 330 -24.51 27.10 -1.49
C ASN A 330 -24.55 28.46 -0.77
N GLN A 331 -23.41 29.14 -0.61
CA GLN A 331 -23.35 30.51 -0.08
C GLN A 331 -24.09 31.51 -0.97
N ARG A 332 -23.95 31.41 -2.31
CA ARG A 332 -24.70 32.25 -3.26
C ARG A 332 -26.21 32.02 -3.16
N LYS A 333 -26.66 30.76 -3.14
CA LYS A 333 -28.08 30.42 -2.96
C LYS A 333 -28.63 30.91 -1.62
N ALA A 334 -27.84 30.82 -0.55
CA ALA A 334 -28.22 31.33 0.77
C ALA A 334 -28.30 32.87 0.79
N ALA A 335 -27.40 33.57 0.10
CA ALA A 335 -27.44 35.03 -0.03
C ALA A 335 -28.65 35.49 -0.88
N GLU A 336 -28.94 34.80 -1.98
CA GLU A 336 -30.11 35.06 -2.83
C GLU A 336 -31.43 34.80 -2.07
N ALA A 337 -31.50 33.72 -1.28
CA ALA A 337 -32.66 33.44 -0.43
C ALA A 337 -32.86 34.51 0.65
N ARG A 338 -31.78 35.03 1.26
CA ARG A 338 -31.85 36.16 2.20
C ARG A 338 -32.35 37.43 1.52
N ALA A 339 -31.80 37.77 0.35
CA ALA A 339 -32.24 38.94 -0.42
C ALA A 339 -33.73 38.87 -0.80
N ARG A 340 -34.24 37.68 -1.17
CA ARG A 340 -35.67 37.45 -1.43
C ARG A 340 -36.53 37.59 -0.16
N ALA A 341 -36.07 37.08 0.98
CA ALA A 341 -36.77 37.23 2.25
C ALA A 341 -36.81 38.69 2.72
N GLU A 342 -35.70 39.44 2.54
CA GLU A 342 -35.64 40.87 2.82
C GLU A 342 -36.53 41.69 1.87
N ALA A 343 -36.65 41.31 0.60
CA ALA A 343 -37.57 41.95 -0.34
C ALA A 343 -39.04 41.71 0.06
N ALA A 344 -39.43 40.45 0.31
CA ALA A 344 -40.79 40.12 0.75
C ALA A 344 -41.15 40.79 2.09
N ALA A 345 -40.20 40.94 3.01
CA ALA A 345 -40.40 41.68 4.26
C ALA A 345 -40.61 43.20 4.05
N ARG A 346 -39.98 43.79 3.02
CA ARG A 346 -40.22 45.19 2.63
C ARG A 346 -41.59 45.36 1.99
N GLU A 347 -41.98 44.45 1.09
CA GLU A 347 -43.29 44.44 0.45
C GLU A 347 -44.42 44.31 1.50
N ALA A 348 -44.30 43.38 2.44
CA ALA A 348 -45.25 43.23 3.55
C ALA A 348 -45.33 44.49 4.44
N ALA A 349 -44.19 45.11 4.76
CA ALA A 349 -44.16 46.35 5.55
C ALA A 349 -44.68 47.58 4.79
N GLU A 350 -44.71 47.55 3.45
CA GLU A 350 -45.36 48.56 2.62
C GLU A 350 -46.87 48.33 2.54
N GLU A 351 -47.31 47.07 2.44
CA GLU A 351 -48.72 46.68 2.49
C GLU A 351 -49.37 47.02 3.85
N GLU A 352 -48.70 46.72 4.97
CA GLU A 352 -49.15 47.14 6.31
C GLU A 352 -49.33 48.66 6.43
N ARG A 353 -48.42 49.46 5.84
CA ARG A 353 -48.53 50.92 5.82
C ARG A 353 -49.75 51.38 5.01
N ARG A 354 -50.00 50.76 3.86
CA ARG A 354 -51.18 51.06 3.03
C ARG A 354 -52.48 50.71 3.73
N ILE A 355 -52.53 49.60 4.46
CA ILE A 355 -53.69 49.21 5.28
C ILE A 355 -53.90 50.24 6.40
N ALA A 356 -52.86 50.57 7.17
CA ALA A 356 -52.95 51.55 8.26
C ALA A 356 -53.34 52.96 7.78
N GLU A 357 -52.90 53.37 6.59
CA GLU A 357 -53.32 54.65 5.99
C GLU A 357 -54.79 54.62 5.53
N GLN A 358 -55.24 53.52 4.93
CA GLN A 358 -56.65 53.32 4.59
C GLN A 358 -57.55 53.31 5.84
N GLU A 359 -57.16 52.63 6.91
CA GLU A 359 -57.89 52.62 8.18
C GLU A 359 -58.00 54.02 8.79
N ARG A 360 -56.93 54.82 8.75
CA ARG A 360 -56.96 56.22 9.21
C ARG A 360 -57.93 57.07 8.39
N ILE A 361 -57.96 56.92 7.07
CA ILE A 361 -58.90 57.63 6.19
C ILE A 361 -60.35 57.22 6.52
N GLU A 362 -60.60 55.94 6.75
CA GLU A 362 -61.93 55.44 7.13
C GLU A 362 -62.38 55.92 8.50
N ASP A 363 -61.48 55.98 9.49
CA ASP A 363 -61.76 56.53 10.82
C ASP A 363 -62.03 58.04 10.78
N GLU A 364 -61.30 58.79 9.97
CA GLU A 364 -61.55 60.22 9.77
C GLU A 364 -62.94 60.45 9.11
N GLN A 365 -63.31 59.63 8.12
CA GLN A 365 -64.66 59.64 7.55
C GLN A 365 -65.74 59.19 8.55
N ARG A 366 -65.47 58.18 9.40
CA ARG A 366 -66.38 57.75 10.48
C ARG A 366 -66.59 58.89 11.48
N ALA A 367 -65.52 59.55 11.92
CA ALA A 367 -65.59 60.70 12.82
C ALA A 367 -66.39 61.86 12.21
N ALA A 368 -66.16 62.19 10.93
CA ALA A 368 -66.92 63.22 10.21
C ALA A 368 -68.43 62.89 10.11
N ARG A 369 -68.78 61.62 9.79
CA ARG A 369 -70.18 61.16 9.78
C ARG A 369 -70.83 61.28 11.16
N ASN A 370 -70.16 60.80 12.21
CA ASN A 370 -70.67 60.87 13.59
C ASN A 370 -70.84 62.33 14.06
N ALA A 371 -69.93 63.23 13.67
CA ALA A 371 -70.05 64.65 13.98
C ALA A 371 -71.23 65.31 13.26
N ALA A 372 -71.48 64.97 11.99
CA ALA A 372 -72.64 65.44 11.24
C ALA A 372 -73.97 64.91 11.83
N GLU A 373 -74.02 63.64 12.22
CA GLU A 373 -75.19 63.04 12.87
C GLU A 373 -75.46 63.67 14.25
N LEU A 374 -74.42 63.91 15.06
CA LEU A 374 -74.56 64.63 16.32
C LEU A 374 -75.04 66.08 16.13
N ALA A 375 -74.59 66.76 15.07
CA ALA A 375 -75.09 68.09 14.72
C ALA A 375 -76.57 68.07 14.31
N ALA A 376 -77.00 67.08 13.51
CA ALA A 376 -78.40 66.89 13.15
C ALA A 376 -79.28 66.56 14.38
N ALA A 377 -78.81 65.69 15.28
CA ALA A 377 -79.50 65.35 16.52
C ALA A 377 -79.63 66.55 17.48
N ARG A 378 -78.62 67.44 17.51
CA ARG A 378 -78.72 68.73 18.24
C ARG A 378 -79.79 69.63 17.64
N GLN A 379 -79.82 69.80 16.32
CA GLN A 379 -80.87 70.57 15.64
C GLN A 379 -82.28 70.00 15.91
N GLN A 380 -82.43 68.67 15.93
CA GLN A 380 -83.70 68.03 16.28
C GLN A 380 -84.08 68.22 17.75
N THR A 381 -83.14 68.15 18.70
CA THR A 381 -83.44 68.42 20.12
C THR A 381 -83.71 69.90 20.38
N GLU A 382 -83.09 70.82 19.65
CA GLU A 382 -83.42 72.26 19.66
C GLU A 382 -84.81 72.54 19.07
N ALA A 383 -85.22 71.84 18.01
CA ALA A 383 -86.58 71.92 17.49
C ALA A 383 -87.61 71.34 18.47
N ALA A 384 -87.39 70.12 18.95
CA ALA A 384 -88.28 69.44 19.89
C ALA A 384 -88.37 70.15 21.25
N THR A 385 -87.33 70.85 21.71
CA THR A 385 -87.42 71.67 22.93
C THR A 385 -88.20 72.96 22.71
N ARG A 386 -88.17 73.56 21.52
CA ARG A 386 -89.07 74.67 21.16
C ARG A 386 -90.53 74.19 21.11
N GLU A 387 -90.80 73.05 20.49
CA GLU A 387 -92.13 72.43 20.48
C GLU A 387 -92.60 72.05 21.90
N ALA A 388 -91.73 71.46 22.73
CA ALA A 388 -92.05 71.13 24.12
C ALA A 388 -92.25 72.36 25.01
N GLN A 389 -91.61 73.50 24.70
CA GLN A 389 -91.91 74.79 25.34
C GLN A 389 -93.29 75.31 24.93
N GLN A 390 -93.66 75.22 23.65
CA GLN A 390 -95.00 75.57 23.16
C GLN A 390 -96.08 74.67 23.79
N LEU A 391 -95.84 73.36 23.85
CA LEU A 391 -96.74 72.39 24.48
C LEU A 391 -96.81 72.56 26.00
N ARG A 392 -95.73 72.99 26.68
CA ARG A 392 -95.78 73.36 28.10
C ARG A 392 -96.58 74.64 28.35
N ALA A 393 -96.50 75.62 27.46
CA ALA A 393 -97.35 76.80 27.50
C ALA A 393 -98.84 76.44 27.32
N GLN A 394 -99.17 75.42 26.52
CA GLN A 394 -100.52 74.86 26.44
C GLN A 394 -100.89 74.03 27.69
N ALA A 395 -100.00 73.17 28.18
CA ALA A 395 -100.27 72.25 29.30
C ALA A 395 -100.44 72.95 30.66
N GLN A 396 -99.97 74.19 30.82
CA GLN A 396 -100.26 75.03 31.99
C GLN A 396 -101.77 75.32 32.17
N ASN A 397 -102.63 75.04 31.17
CA ASN A 397 -104.08 75.17 31.30
C ASN A 397 -104.82 73.93 31.84
N ILE A 398 -104.17 72.76 32.02
CA ILE A 398 -104.89 71.51 32.37
C ILE A 398 -104.20 70.79 33.54
N SER A 399 -104.84 70.83 34.71
CA SER A 399 -104.39 70.17 35.94
C SER A 399 -105.24 68.94 36.27
N ASN A 400 -104.60 67.81 36.59
CA ASN A 400 -104.81 66.98 37.80
C ASN A 400 -104.46 65.49 37.63
N ALA A 401 -104.06 64.87 38.74
CA ALA A 401 -103.46 63.54 38.82
C ALA A 401 -104.46 62.39 39.02
N ASN A 402 -104.05 61.13 38.72
CA ASN A 402 -104.59 59.91 39.37
C ASN A 402 -103.71 58.64 39.15
N PRO A 403 -104.00 57.43 39.69
CA PRO A 403 -103.02 56.73 40.53
C PRO A 403 -102.64 55.32 40.01
N GLY A 404 -101.66 55.23 39.12
CA GLY A 404 -101.17 53.94 38.57
C GLY A 404 -99.87 53.38 39.20
N GLU A 405 -99.22 54.12 40.10
CA GLU A 405 -97.81 53.82 40.47
C GLU A 405 -97.60 52.55 41.33
N ALA A 406 -98.63 52.10 42.07
CA ALA A 406 -98.48 50.99 43.02
C ALA A 406 -98.26 49.64 42.31
N GLU A 407 -98.92 49.41 41.18
CA GLU A 407 -98.82 48.16 40.41
C GLU A 407 -97.52 48.13 39.58
N GLN A 408 -97.15 49.28 39.00
CA GLN A 408 -95.91 49.45 38.23
C GLN A 408 -94.65 49.17 39.07
N ARG A 409 -94.67 49.51 40.37
CA ARG A 409 -93.56 49.20 41.29
C ARG A 409 -93.40 47.70 41.52
N ARG A 410 -94.49 46.95 41.78
CA ARG A 410 -94.43 45.49 41.99
C ARG A 410 -93.93 44.75 40.74
N LEU A 411 -94.38 45.18 39.55
CA LEU A 411 -93.89 44.64 38.28
C LEU A 411 -92.40 44.93 38.02
N ASN A 412 -91.90 46.10 38.45
CA ASN A 412 -90.47 46.41 38.36
C ASN A 412 -89.63 45.63 39.37
N GLU A 413 -90.12 45.41 40.60
CA GLU A 413 -89.46 44.58 41.60
C GLU A 413 -89.37 43.11 41.15
N GLU A 414 -90.44 42.54 40.56
CA GLU A 414 -90.40 41.19 40.02
C GLU A 414 -89.41 41.06 38.84
N ARG A 415 -89.35 42.07 37.96
CA ARG A 415 -88.35 42.13 36.87
C ARG A 415 -86.93 42.26 37.40
N ALA A 416 -86.71 43.00 38.48
CA ALA A 416 -85.41 43.10 39.14
C ALA A 416 -85.00 41.75 39.75
N ALA A 417 -85.91 41.07 40.45
CA ALA A 417 -85.68 39.74 41.02
C ALA A 417 -85.35 38.68 39.95
N ARG A 418 -86.09 38.65 38.83
CA ARG A 418 -85.80 37.76 37.69
C ARG A 418 -84.44 38.06 37.05
N ARG A 419 -84.04 39.34 36.93
CA ARG A 419 -82.70 39.72 36.44
C ARG A 419 -81.58 39.32 37.39
N ALA A 420 -81.77 39.46 38.71
CA ALA A 420 -80.82 39.01 39.72
C ALA A 420 -80.64 37.48 39.69
N ALA A 421 -81.73 36.72 39.56
CA ALA A 421 -81.67 35.26 39.42
C ALA A 421 -80.94 34.82 38.13
N ALA A 422 -81.19 35.50 37.00
CA ALA A 422 -80.49 35.23 35.74
C ALA A 422 -78.99 35.58 35.82
N ALA A 423 -78.62 36.68 36.49
CA ALA A 423 -77.22 37.04 36.72
C ALA A 423 -76.50 36.00 37.59
N ALA A 424 -77.13 35.54 38.68
CA ALA A 424 -76.58 34.50 39.56
C ALA A 424 -76.41 33.14 38.84
N GLN A 425 -77.28 32.80 37.88
CA GLN A 425 -77.09 31.63 37.01
C GLN A 425 -75.94 31.84 36.02
N ALA A 426 -75.85 33.02 35.39
CA ALA A 426 -74.75 33.34 34.47
C ALA A 426 -73.37 33.31 35.14
N GLU A 427 -73.26 33.76 36.39
CA GLU A 427 -72.02 33.68 37.18
C GLU A 427 -71.63 32.23 37.51
N ARG A 428 -72.58 31.37 37.88
CA ARG A 428 -72.31 29.93 38.09
C ARG A 428 -71.82 29.26 36.80
N THR A 429 -72.42 29.58 35.67
CA THR A 429 -71.98 29.07 34.35
C THR A 429 -70.59 29.58 33.97
N ARG A 430 -70.26 30.85 34.28
CA ARG A 430 -68.90 31.39 34.11
C ARG A 430 -67.88 30.67 34.99
N GLN A 431 -68.18 30.48 36.28
CA GLN A 431 -67.31 29.75 37.20
C GLN A 431 -67.08 28.28 36.75
N GLN A 432 -68.12 27.60 36.26
CA GLN A 432 -67.99 26.25 35.69
C GLN A 432 -67.15 26.25 34.40
N ALA A 433 -67.33 27.22 33.52
CA ALA A 433 -66.53 27.34 32.30
C ALA A 433 -65.05 27.67 32.59
N GLU A 434 -64.77 28.51 33.59
CA GLU A 434 -63.41 28.80 34.04
C GLU A 434 -62.76 27.59 34.73
N ALA A 435 -63.51 26.84 35.55
CA ALA A 435 -63.03 25.58 36.13
C ALA A 435 -62.69 24.54 35.04
N ALA A 436 -63.54 24.44 34.00
CA ALA A 436 -63.28 23.57 32.85
C ALA A 436 -62.02 23.99 32.07
N ARG A 437 -61.82 25.29 31.80
CA ARG A 437 -60.59 25.78 31.16
C ARG A 437 -59.34 25.47 31.99
N ARG A 438 -59.39 25.70 33.31
CA ARG A 438 -58.26 25.38 34.22
C ARG A 438 -57.94 23.89 34.23
N ALA A 439 -58.94 23.02 34.19
CA ALA A 439 -58.74 21.57 34.06
C ALA A 439 -58.10 21.19 32.72
N GLU A 440 -58.52 21.82 31.61
CA GLU A 440 -57.92 21.58 30.29
C GLU A 440 -56.48 22.10 30.21
N GLU A 441 -56.17 23.26 30.79
CA GLU A 441 -54.81 23.80 30.89
C GLU A 441 -53.90 22.90 31.72
N GLN A 442 -54.39 22.37 32.86
CA GLN A 442 -53.65 21.40 33.67
C GLN A 442 -53.38 20.10 32.89
N ALA A 443 -54.37 19.58 32.16
CA ALA A 443 -54.19 18.41 31.29
C ALA A 443 -53.16 18.67 30.17
N ARG A 444 -53.20 19.86 29.54
CA ARG A 444 -52.22 20.29 28.52
C ARG A 444 -50.81 20.41 29.11
N GLN A 445 -50.65 20.94 30.32
CA GLN A 445 -49.34 21.01 31.00
C GLN A 445 -48.79 19.63 31.34
N GLN A 446 -49.63 18.70 31.82
CA GLN A 446 -49.24 17.31 32.05
C GLN A 446 -48.81 16.61 30.76
N ALA A 447 -49.56 16.78 29.67
CA ALA A 447 -49.21 16.24 28.35
C ALA A 447 -47.89 16.82 27.80
N GLN A 448 -47.65 18.13 27.93
CA GLN A 448 -46.38 18.75 27.53
C GLN A 448 -45.20 18.26 28.39
N THR A 449 -45.42 17.99 29.67
CA THR A 449 -44.39 17.47 30.57
C THR A 449 -44.02 16.02 30.21
N ALA A 450 -45.02 15.18 29.94
CA ALA A 450 -44.81 13.82 29.44
C ALA A 450 -44.13 13.79 28.04
N ALA A 451 -44.46 14.74 27.16
CA ALA A 451 -43.79 14.86 25.87
C ALA A 451 -42.30 15.25 26.03
N ARG A 452 -41.96 16.16 26.96
CA ARG A 452 -40.58 16.55 27.26
C ARG A 452 -39.77 15.38 27.83
N SER A 453 -40.30 14.62 28.79
CA SER A 453 -39.61 13.44 29.32
C SER A 453 -39.43 12.34 28.27
N ALA A 454 -40.39 12.15 27.37
CA ALA A 454 -40.26 11.21 26.24
C ALA A 454 -39.17 11.64 25.22
N VAL A 455 -39.02 12.95 24.96
CA VAL A 455 -37.93 13.46 24.13
C VAL A 455 -36.57 13.27 24.82
N GLN A 456 -36.49 13.56 26.13
CA GLN A 456 -35.25 13.39 26.89
C GLN A 456 -34.79 11.93 26.94
N ALA A 457 -35.71 10.99 27.20
CA ALA A 457 -35.43 9.55 27.15
C ALA A 457 -34.95 9.08 25.74
N ARG A 458 -35.46 9.68 24.65
CA ARG A 458 -34.96 9.40 23.29
C ARG A 458 -33.54 9.91 23.07
N VAL A 459 -33.18 11.08 23.61
CA VAL A 459 -31.81 11.63 23.54
C VAL A 459 -30.84 10.76 24.35
N GLU A 460 -31.25 10.31 25.54
CA GLU A 460 -30.45 9.39 26.37
C GLU A 460 -30.22 8.04 25.68
N ALA A 461 -31.25 7.47 25.05
CA ALA A 461 -31.13 6.25 24.25
C ALA A 461 -30.20 6.42 23.03
N GLN A 462 -30.24 7.57 22.35
CA GLN A 462 -29.32 7.87 21.24
C GLN A 462 -27.88 8.05 21.72
N ASN A 463 -27.66 8.68 22.88
CA ASN A 463 -26.33 8.79 23.48
C ASN A 463 -25.76 7.42 23.90
N ALA A 464 -26.60 6.52 24.44
CA ALA A 464 -26.20 5.15 24.76
C ALA A 464 -25.77 4.35 23.51
N LEU A 465 -26.52 4.47 22.40
CA LEU A 465 -26.16 3.89 21.10
C LEU A 465 -24.86 4.46 20.52
N ARG A 466 -24.64 5.77 20.70
CA ARG A 466 -23.41 6.45 20.26
C ARG A 466 -22.19 5.96 21.05
N THR A 467 -22.29 5.83 22.37
CA THR A 467 -21.20 5.26 23.21
C THR A 467 -20.93 3.78 22.93
N ALA A 468 -21.92 3.02 22.48
CA ALA A 468 -21.74 1.63 22.04
C ALA A 468 -21.05 1.52 20.66
N SER A 469 -20.89 2.63 19.94
CA SER A 469 -20.34 2.67 18.57
C SER A 469 -18.87 3.12 18.50
N ASP A 470 -18.25 3.52 19.63
CA ASP A 470 -16.84 3.92 19.68
C ASP A 470 -15.91 2.69 19.80
N PRO A 471 -15.00 2.44 18.83
CA PRO A 471 -14.23 1.19 18.76
C PRO A 471 -13.00 1.15 19.69
N ILE A 472 -12.93 2.00 20.73
CA ILE A 472 -11.76 2.18 21.60
C ILE A 472 -12.12 1.98 23.07
N LEU A 473 -12.59 0.79 23.44
CA LEU A 473 -12.45 0.23 24.81
C LEU A 473 -12.83 -1.27 24.97
N ALA A 474 -12.98 -2.04 23.89
CA ALA A 474 -13.46 -3.43 23.92
C ALA A 474 -12.47 -4.49 23.39
N GLN A 475 -11.19 -4.43 23.77
CA GLN A 475 -10.20 -5.49 23.48
C GLN A 475 -9.22 -5.75 24.64
N SER A 476 -9.72 -6.31 25.74
CA SER A 476 -8.88 -6.80 26.84
C SER A 476 -9.39 -8.08 27.55
N ALA A 477 -10.13 -8.94 26.85
CA ALA A 477 -10.38 -10.31 27.32
C ALA A 477 -10.59 -11.33 26.17
N GLY A 478 -9.75 -12.37 26.14
CA GLY A 478 -10.09 -13.71 25.61
C GLY A 478 -10.39 -13.90 24.12
N ARG A 479 -9.35 -14.20 23.31
CA ARG A 479 -9.50 -15.11 22.15
C ARG A 479 -8.38 -16.15 22.13
N PRO A 480 -8.68 -17.46 22.00
CA PRO A 480 -7.67 -18.50 21.92
C PRO A 480 -6.93 -18.48 20.56
N ALA A 481 -5.73 -19.06 20.55
CA ALA A 481 -4.77 -18.92 19.47
C ALA A 481 -5.26 -19.48 18.12
N ALA A 482 -5.40 -18.59 17.13
CA ALA A 482 -5.44 -18.98 15.72
C ALA A 482 -4.02 -19.33 15.25
N LYS A 483 -3.88 -20.47 14.54
CA LYS A 483 -2.60 -20.92 13.94
C LYS A 483 -1.98 -19.80 13.08
N PRO A 484 -0.67 -19.53 13.16
CA PRO A 484 -0.05 -18.48 12.37
C PRO A 484 -0.06 -18.86 10.88
N ARG A 485 -0.88 -18.17 10.09
CA ARG A 485 -0.69 -18.11 8.64
C ARG A 485 0.66 -17.43 8.38
N GLY A 486 1.53 -18.11 7.62
CA GLY A 486 2.93 -17.73 7.46
C GLY A 486 3.12 -16.37 6.78
N ASN A 487 3.25 -15.31 7.58
CA ASN A 487 3.52 -13.97 7.09
C ASN A 487 5.04 -13.77 6.95
N LYS A 488 5.51 -13.40 5.75
CA LYS A 488 6.94 -13.24 5.42
C LYS A 488 7.48 -11.90 5.94
N GLY A 489 7.42 -11.71 7.26
CA GLY A 489 7.92 -10.52 7.93
C GLY A 489 9.45 -10.44 7.89
N PHE A 490 9.95 -9.27 7.50
CA PHE A 490 11.34 -8.87 7.72
C PHE A 490 11.37 -7.79 8.80
N THR A 491 12.20 -7.98 9.82
CA THR A 491 12.51 -6.98 10.85
C THR A 491 13.73 -6.17 10.44
N ARG A 492 13.84 -4.92 10.89
CA ARG A 492 15.00 -4.07 10.63
C ARG A 492 15.70 -3.72 11.95
N ALA A 493 17.01 -3.91 12.01
CA ALA A 493 17.87 -3.38 13.06
C ALA A 493 18.67 -2.21 12.49
N ASN A 494 18.70 -1.08 13.19
CA ASN A 494 19.51 0.08 12.82
C ASN A 494 20.35 0.48 14.05
N GLY A 495 21.61 0.85 13.83
CA GLY A 495 22.49 1.33 14.88
C GLY A 495 23.94 1.04 14.57
N ILE A 496 24.81 1.24 15.55
CA ILE A 496 26.24 0.93 15.43
C ILE A 496 26.43 -0.58 15.26
N LEU A 497 27.28 -0.98 14.31
CA LEU A 497 27.81 -2.34 14.22
C LEU A 497 28.88 -2.52 15.29
N SER A 498 28.72 -3.52 16.14
CA SER A 498 29.70 -3.87 17.18
C SER A 498 30.19 -5.30 16.96
N LEU A 499 31.50 -5.44 16.78
CA LEU A 499 32.21 -6.70 16.57
C LEU A 499 32.93 -7.12 17.85
N GLY A 500 32.42 -8.13 18.54
CA GLY A 500 33.13 -8.72 19.68
C GLY A 500 34.18 -9.72 19.19
N THR A 501 35.41 -9.61 19.70
CA THR A 501 36.45 -10.61 19.49
C THR A 501 36.79 -11.32 20.82
N SER A 502 37.06 -12.61 20.73
CA SER A 502 37.54 -13.42 21.86
C SER A 502 38.66 -14.32 21.37
N GLY A 503 39.83 -14.24 22.01
CA GLY A 503 41.04 -14.95 21.56
C GLY A 503 41.52 -14.57 20.15
N GLY A 504 41.21 -13.36 19.66
CA GLY A 504 41.58 -12.91 18.31
C GLY A 504 40.66 -13.38 17.19
N VAL A 505 39.56 -14.07 17.50
CA VAL A 505 38.54 -14.50 16.53
C VAL A 505 37.24 -13.72 16.78
N LEU A 506 36.51 -13.37 15.71
CA LEU A 506 35.19 -12.73 15.81
C LEU A 506 34.21 -13.68 16.51
N SER A 507 33.80 -13.32 17.73
CA SER A 507 32.94 -14.14 18.60
C SER A 507 31.50 -13.64 18.66
N SER A 508 31.26 -12.38 18.34
CA SER A 508 29.90 -11.82 18.23
C SER A 508 29.85 -10.70 17.20
N CYS A 509 28.68 -10.51 16.59
CA CYS A 509 28.39 -9.37 15.76
C CYS A 509 26.97 -8.87 16.08
N SER A 510 26.79 -7.56 16.21
CA SER A 510 25.47 -6.97 16.49
C SER A 510 25.30 -5.61 15.81
N VAL A 511 24.05 -5.24 15.49
CA VAL A 511 23.69 -3.91 14.97
C VAL A 511 22.67 -3.28 15.91
N GLY A 512 23.04 -2.17 16.57
CA GLY A 512 22.18 -1.51 17.56
C GLY A 512 21.76 -2.46 18.69
N GLY A 513 22.69 -3.27 19.20
CA GLY A 513 22.44 -4.26 20.25
C GLY A 513 21.73 -5.56 19.81
N ARG A 514 21.20 -5.65 18.59
CA ARG A 514 20.63 -6.90 18.06
C ARG A 514 21.71 -7.75 17.42
N SER A 515 21.95 -8.94 17.99
CA SER A 515 22.89 -9.93 17.45
C SER A 515 22.51 -10.35 16.03
N ILE A 516 23.52 -10.47 15.17
CA ILE A 516 23.40 -10.93 13.77
C ILE A 516 24.47 -11.98 13.47
N ASP A 517 24.28 -12.72 12.38
CA ASP A 517 25.20 -13.79 11.96
C ASP A 517 26.63 -13.27 11.72
N ILE A 518 27.61 -13.93 12.35
CA ILE A 518 29.03 -13.54 12.34
C ILE A 518 29.62 -13.57 10.92
N GLY A 519 29.16 -14.51 10.07
CA GLY A 519 29.63 -14.66 8.70
C GLY A 519 29.33 -13.45 7.81
N TRP A 520 28.20 -12.77 8.05
CA TRP A 520 27.87 -11.52 7.34
C TRP A 520 28.86 -10.39 7.63
N CYS A 521 29.36 -10.31 8.86
CA CYS A 521 30.23 -9.21 9.29
C CYS A 521 31.65 -9.45 8.77
N GLN A 522 32.22 -10.63 9.03
CA GLN A 522 33.60 -10.93 8.65
C GLN A 522 33.82 -11.05 7.13
N GLN A 523 32.82 -11.53 6.36
CA GLN A 523 32.98 -11.72 4.92
C GLN A 523 32.76 -10.45 4.08
N TYR A 524 31.97 -9.48 4.57
CA TYR A 524 31.55 -8.32 3.79
C TYR A 524 31.87 -6.96 4.42
N TYR A 525 32.11 -6.90 5.73
CA TYR A 525 32.35 -5.66 6.48
C TYR A 525 33.43 -5.82 7.58
N PRO A 526 34.65 -6.27 7.25
CA PRO A 526 35.72 -6.49 8.24
C PRO A 526 36.08 -5.20 9.00
N ASP A 527 36.11 -4.05 8.32
CA ASP A 527 36.38 -2.73 8.90
C ASP A 527 35.09 -1.96 9.26
N GLY A 528 34.00 -2.70 9.51
CA GLY A 528 32.68 -2.14 9.79
C GLY A 528 32.43 -1.78 11.26
N ASP A 529 33.31 -2.18 12.17
CA ASP A 529 33.15 -1.95 13.61
C ASP A 529 33.05 -0.45 13.94
N GLY A 530 32.14 -0.10 14.85
CA GLY A 530 31.84 1.30 15.19
C GLY A 530 31.06 2.09 14.13
N ARG A 531 30.73 1.52 12.96
CA ARG A 531 29.98 2.24 11.90
C ARG A 531 28.48 2.15 12.06
N GLN A 532 27.76 3.16 11.54
CA GLN A 532 26.31 3.19 11.54
C GLN A 532 25.75 2.28 10.44
N CYS A 533 25.06 1.20 10.82
CA CYS A 533 24.58 0.18 9.91
C CYS A 533 23.07 -0.06 9.99
N SER A 534 22.50 -0.57 8.91
CA SER A 534 21.11 -1.02 8.78
C SER A 534 21.10 -2.48 8.33
N ALA A 535 20.56 -3.37 9.17
CA ALA A 535 20.38 -4.77 8.88
C ALA A 535 18.89 -5.07 8.67
N VAL A 536 18.57 -5.88 7.65
CA VAL A 536 17.23 -6.46 7.45
C VAL A 536 17.34 -7.95 7.75
N ILE A 537 16.52 -8.44 8.67
CA ILE A 537 16.61 -9.77 9.27
C ILE A 537 15.24 -10.45 9.12
N SER A 538 15.18 -11.67 8.60
CA SER A 538 13.94 -12.45 8.58
C SER A 538 13.45 -12.79 9.99
N ASN A 539 12.17 -13.14 10.15
CA ASN A 539 11.67 -13.73 11.41
C ASN A 539 12.36 -15.05 11.82
N SER A 540 13.20 -15.64 10.95
CA SER A 540 14.04 -16.80 11.27
C SER A 540 15.47 -16.43 11.67
N GLY A 541 15.75 -15.16 11.97
CA GLY A 541 17.06 -14.65 12.41
C GLY A 541 18.09 -14.49 11.29
N ILE A 542 17.74 -14.72 10.03
CA ILE A 542 18.69 -14.68 8.89
C ILE A 542 18.81 -13.24 8.38
N VAL A 543 20.03 -12.72 8.33
CA VAL A 543 20.32 -11.43 7.69
C VAL A 543 20.13 -11.55 6.18
N VAL A 544 19.27 -10.69 5.64
CA VAL A 544 18.90 -10.59 4.22
C VAL A 544 19.70 -9.50 3.50
N SER A 545 19.99 -8.41 4.22
CA SER A 545 20.91 -7.36 3.78
C SER A 545 21.47 -6.62 4.98
N LEU A 546 22.78 -6.43 5.01
CA LEU A 546 23.47 -5.46 5.87
C LEU A 546 23.97 -4.30 5.01
N THR A 547 23.93 -3.07 5.51
CA THR A 547 24.51 -1.91 4.84
C THR A 547 25.03 -0.93 5.88
N CYS A 548 26.34 -0.68 5.85
CA CYS A 548 27.03 0.26 6.72
C CYS A 548 27.37 1.55 5.96
N LYS A 549 27.37 2.68 6.66
CA LYS A 549 27.87 3.98 6.17
C LYS A 549 29.26 4.25 6.74
#